data_AF-A0A239HKW9-F1
#
_entry.id   AF-A0A239HKW9-F1
#
_cell.length_a   1.000
_cell.length_b   1.000
_cell.length_c   1.000
_cell.angle_alpha   90.00
_cell.angle_beta   90.00
_cell.angle_gamma   90.00
#
_symmetry.space_group_name_H-M   'P 1'
#
loop_
_entity.id
_entity.type
_entity.pdbx_description
1 polymer ?
#
loop_
_entity_poly.entity_id
_entity_poly.type
_entity_poly.pdbx_seq_one_letter_code
_entity_poly.pdbx_strand_id
1 'polypeptide(L)'
;MTKTLFKRKARRHRQWINPYTAVALGVGIMAASVVLAVNSIDVPPRQLARYIEHRAAGHNTVVTALAGGVSKFFTAQDRKGDVRVTAQAMQVGAAVDAIPLKEDRIGARQTIFVNSSAEAIRAIAEARPGDAITFMPGEYRFSGTAVSASRVGEPSAPIWVRADRLGTVFLKLDMVEGFRVSAPHWRFENLNIEGTCQDHSRCEHAIHVVGKAHHFIARNNVISDFNAHIKINGAGADFPDHGSIEGNTLTNLAVRNTDNPVTPIDLVAASHWTIRRNLISDFVKAQGNQISYGAFVKGAGSHNRMEQNLVLCEDKLRAPAMQRVGLSLGGGGTGSAFCRDGRCITEQQESVIRENLIAHCSDDGIYLNKAAQSQVRQNVLIDTAGIAVRFAQSSAEISGNQVDGTIRQRDGALLRSADNDTTSGLGLFLGWHPVRRQFDDRGVLAGLTSRVQREDSDKGMESAARCLGLRTQQVVDKASTSSKACQP
;
A
#
# COMPACT_ATOMS: atom_id res chain seq x y z
N MET A 1 -32.99 31.02 -93.99
CA MET A 1 -32.14 30.11 -93.19
C MET A 1 -31.48 30.91 -92.08
N THR A 2 -32.02 30.87 -90.87
CA THR A 2 -31.39 31.48 -89.69
C THR A 2 -31.94 30.77 -88.45
N LYS A 3 -31.12 29.91 -87.83
CA LYS A 3 -31.41 29.29 -86.54
C LYS A 3 -30.44 29.86 -85.50
N THR A 4 -30.99 30.61 -84.57
CA THR A 4 -30.36 31.03 -83.32
C THR A 4 -31.25 30.49 -82.20
N LEU A 5 -30.72 29.65 -81.28
CA LEU A 5 -31.28 29.53 -79.93
C LEU A 5 -30.32 28.84 -78.94
N PHE A 6 -29.82 29.68 -78.03
CA PHE A 6 -29.64 29.51 -76.59
C PHE A 6 -28.81 28.35 -76.01
N LYS A 7 -27.56 28.69 -75.63
CA LYS A 7 -26.80 28.01 -74.55
C LYS A 7 -27.31 28.50 -73.18
N ARG A 8 -27.87 27.59 -72.36
CA ARG A 8 -28.11 27.82 -70.92
C ARG A 8 -26.77 27.79 -70.17
N LYS A 9 -26.43 28.89 -69.51
CA LYS A 9 -25.23 29.04 -68.66
C LYS A 9 -25.56 28.56 -67.24
N ALA A 10 -25.07 27.39 -66.84
CA ALA A 10 -25.22 26.90 -65.47
C ALA A 10 -24.38 27.76 -64.50
N ARG A 11 -25.06 28.50 -63.62
CA ARG A 11 -24.43 29.22 -62.50
C ARG A 11 -24.00 28.21 -61.43
N ARG A 12 -22.70 27.92 -61.34
CA ARG A 12 -22.11 27.25 -60.16
C ARG A 12 -22.16 28.23 -58.98
N HIS A 13 -23.13 28.06 -58.08
CA HIS A 13 -23.09 28.68 -56.76
C HIS A 13 -21.95 28.04 -55.96
N ARG A 14 -20.81 28.73 -55.89
CA ARG A 14 -19.71 28.38 -54.99
C ARG A 14 -20.14 28.82 -53.60
N GLN A 15 -20.71 27.92 -52.80
CA GLN A 15 -21.01 28.20 -51.39
C GLN A 15 -19.68 28.39 -50.66
N TRP A 16 -19.32 29.64 -50.36
CA TRP A 16 -18.20 29.94 -49.49
C TRP A 16 -18.61 29.57 -48.07
N ILE A 17 -17.95 28.55 -47.52
CA ILE A 17 -18.07 28.21 -46.10
C ILE A 17 -17.63 29.45 -45.33
N ASN A 18 -18.53 29.97 -44.49
CA ASN A 18 -18.25 31.12 -43.64
C ASN A 18 -16.99 30.83 -42.78
N PRO A 19 -15.99 31.73 -42.71
CA PRO A 19 -14.76 31.52 -41.95
C PRO A 19 -15.01 31.11 -40.48
N TYR A 20 -16.10 31.58 -39.87
CA TYR A 20 -16.50 31.16 -38.53
C TYR A 20 -16.90 29.69 -38.46
N THR A 21 -17.55 29.16 -39.49
CA THR A 21 -17.93 27.75 -39.60
C THR A 21 -16.71 26.86 -39.83
N ALA A 22 -15.72 27.33 -40.60
CA ALA A 22 -14.46 26.62 -40.81
C ALA A 22 -13.61 26.56 -39.53
N VAL A 23 -13.52 27.66 -38.77
CA VAL A 23 -12.86 27.70 -37.46
C VAL A 23 -13.57 26.79 -36.45
N ALA A 24 -14.90 26.85 -36.38
CA ALA A 24 -15.69 25.98 -35.51
C ALA A 24 -15.51 24.49 -35.85
N LEU A 25 -15.50 24.13 -37.14
CA LEU A 25 -15.18 22.76 -37.58
C LEU A 25 -13.76 22.36 -37.19
N GLY A 26 -12.78 23.26 -37.37
CA GLY A 26 -11.38 23.02 -37.02
C GLY A 26 -11.19 22.75 -35.53
N VAL A 27 -11.83 23.56 -34.67
CA VAL A 27 -11.84 23.36 -33.22
C VAL A 27 -12.54 22.05 -32.85
N GLY A 28 -13.68 21.75 -33.49
CA GLY A 28 -14.40 20.49 -33.26
C GLY A 28 -13.59 19.25 -33.62
N ILE A 29 -12.89 19.28 -34.76
CA ILE A 29 -12.00 18.19 -35.21
C ILE A 29 -10.81 18.05 -34.26
N MET A 30 -10.19 19.16 -33.82
CA MET A 30 -9.10 19.10 -32.84
C MET A 30 -9.57 18.51 -31.52
N ALA A 31 -10.70 18.96 -30.98
CA ALA A 31 -11.26 18.45 -29.74
C ALA A 31 -11.60 16.96 -29.84
N ALA A 32 -12.21 16.52 -30.94
CA ALA A 32 -12.47 15.12 -31.21
C ALA A 32 -11.19 14.29 -31.33
N SER A 33 -10.15 14.83 -31.98
CA SER A 33 -8.85 14.17 -32.12
C SER A 33 -8.13 14.04 -30.78
N VAL A 34 -8.23 15.06 -29.91
CA VAL A 34 -7.70 15.02 -28.54
C VAL A 34 -8.46 14.01 -27.70
N VAL A 35 -9.79 13.95 -27.79
CA VAL A 35 -10.61 12.94 -27.07
C VAL A 35 -10.25 11.53 -27.54
N LEU A 36 -10.10 11.32 -28.85
CA LEU A 36 -9.69 10.02 -29.41
C LEU A 36 -8.27 9.65 -28.98
N ALA A 37 -7.34 10.61 -29.01
CA ALA A 37 -5.96 10.39 -28.56
C ALA A 37 -5.92 10.07 -27.06
N VAL A 38 -6.61 10.84 -26.22
CA VAL A 38 -6.71 10.59 -24.78
C VAL A 38 -7.37 9.25 -24.48
N ASN A 39 -8.44 8.89 -25.20
CA ASN A 39 -9.11 7.60 -25.01
C ASN A 39 -8.25 6.41 -25.49
N SER A 40 -7.32 6.65 -26.43
CA SER A 40 -6.33 5.66 -26.86
C SER A 40 -5.13 5.57 -25.91
N ILE A 41 -4.89 6.60 -25.10
CA ILE A 41 -3.81 6.67 -24.11
C ILE A 41 -4.37 6.15 -22.79
N ASP A 42 -4.10 4.87 -22.48
CA ASP A 42 -4.45 4.26 -21.20
C ASP A 42 -3.49 4.73 -20.07
N VAL A 43 -3.38 6.06 -19.90
CA VAL A 43 -2.49 6.73 -18.94
C VAL A 43 -3.26 7.85 -18.23
N PRO A 44 -3.45 7.77 -16.90
CA PRO A 44 -4.07 8.81 -16.10
C PRO A 44 -3.37 10.17 -16.23
N PRO A 45 -4.08 11.30 -16.10
CA PRO A 45 -3.50 12.62 -16.32
C PRO A 45 -2.29 12.90 -15.43
N ARG A 46 -2.29 12.49 -14.15
CA ARG A 46 -1.12 12.64 -13.25
C ARG A 46 0.13 11.87 -13.71
N GLN A 47 -0.04 10.72 -14.36
CA GLN A 47 1.09 9.95 -14.92
C GLN A 47 1.58 10.56 -16.24
N LEU A 48 0.66 11.02 -17.10
CA LEU A 48 1.01 11.72 -18.34
C LEU A 48 1.74 13.03 -18.06
N ALA A 49 1.27 13.79 -17.07
CA ALA A 49 1.89 15.03 -16.59
C ALA A 49 3.39 14.83 -16.32
N ARG A 50 3.73 13.78 -15.56
CA ARG A 50 5.12 13.45 -15.23
C ARG A 50 5.92 12.92 -16.41
N TYR A 51 5.30 12.14 -17.30
CA TYR A 51 5.96 11.72 -18.53
C TYR A 51 6.36 12.95 -19.39
N ILE A 52 5.49 13.94 -19.50
CA ILE A 52 5.76 15.19 -20.22
C ILE A 52 6.92 15.96 -19.58
N GLU A 53 6.91 16.13 -18.25
CA GLU A 53 8.01 16.78 -17.52
C GLU A 53 9.34 16.06 -17.73
N HIS A 54 9.35 14.73 -17.60
CA HIS A 54 10.54 13.91 -17.79
C HIS A 54 11.10 14.03 -19.21
N ARG A 55 10.23 14.03 -20.22
CA ARG A 55 10.65 14.20 -21.63
C ARG A 55 11.13 15.61 -21.94
N ALA A 56 10.64 16.62 -21.22
CA ALA A 56 11.10 18.00 -21.36
C ALA A 56 12.38 18.29 -20.56
N ALA A 57 12.75 17.45 -19.59
CA ALA A 57 13.98 17.63 -18.81
C ALA A 57 15.22 17.69 -19.72
N GLY A 58 16.07 18.68 -19.51
CA GLY A 58 17.26 18.93 -20.33
C GLY A 58 17.03 19.76 -21.60
N HIS A 59 15.79 20.11 -21.94
CA HIS A 59 15.48 21.07 -23.01
C HIS A 59 15.62 22.53 -22.56
N ASN A 60 15.47 23.49 -23.49
CA ASN A 60 15.52 24.92 -23.19
C ASN A 60 14.40 25.39 -22.25
N THR A 61 14.56 26.58 -21.67
CA THR A 61 13.66 27.16 -20.64
C THR A 61 12.22 27.33 -21.10
N VAL A 62 11.97 27.58 -22.39
CA VAL A 62 10.61 27.72 -22.93
C VAL A 62 9.91 26.36 -22.95
N VAL A 63 10.60 25.32 -23.42
CA VAL A 63 10.05 23.96 -23.48
C VAL A 63 9.77 23.43 -22.07
N THR A 64 10.70 23.61 -21.14
CA THR A 64 10.52 23.16 -19.75
C THR A 64 9.40 23.91 -19.03
N ALA A 65 9.28 25.23 -19.25
CA ALA A 65 8.18 26.02 -18.68
C ALA A 65 6.81 25.60 -19.23
N LEU A 66 6.70 25.37 -20.55
CA LEU A 66 5.46 24.89 -21.17
C LEU A 66 5.07 23.50 -20.67
N ALA A 67 6.03 22.57 -20.60
CA ALA A 67 5.81 21.23 -20.07
C ALA A 67 5.35 21.27 -18.61
N GLY A 68 5.98 22.10 -17.77
CA GLY A 68 5.57 22.29 -16.38
C GLY A 68 4.17 22.90 -16.25
N GLY A 69 3.79 23.83 -17.14
CA GLY A 69 2.43 24.38 -17.19
C GLY A 69 1.37 23.31 -17.51
N VAL A 70 1.62 22.48 -18.54
CA VAL A 70 0.74 21.38 -18.93
C VAL A 70 0.63 20.33 -17.84
N SER A 71 1.74 19.94 -17.23
CA SER A 71 1.78 18.98 -16.13
C SER A 71 0.97 19.44 -14.92
N LYS A 72 1.14 20.70 -14.50
CA LYS A 72 0.33 21.31 -13.43
C LYS A 72 -1.15 21.29 -13.76
N PHE A 73 -1.53 21.61 -14.99
CA PHE A 73 -2.91 21.57 -15.42
C PHE A 73 -3.52 20.16 -15.33
N PHE A 74 -2.86 19.15 -15.89
CA PHE A 74 -3.36 17.77 -15.84
C PHE A 74 -3.43 17.22 -14.42
N THR A 75 -2.41 17.48 -13.59
CA THR A 75 -2.43 17.09 -12.18
C THR A 75 -3.56 17.78 -11.43
N ALA A 76 -3.81 19.07 -11.68
CA ALA A 76 -4.89 19.81 -11.03
C ALA A 76 -6.28 19.32 -11.45
N GLN A 77 -6.48 18.96 -12.72
CA GLN A 77 -7.75 18.37 -13.17
C GLN A 77 -7.99 17.01 -12.51
N ASP A 78 -7.01 16.12 -12.51
CA ASP A 78 -7.10 14.77 -11.93
C ASP A 78 -7.28 14.78 -10.40
N ARG A 79 -6.80 15.84 -9.74
CA ARG A 79 -6.97 16.03 -8.29
C ARG A 79 -8.16 16.90 -7.92
N LYS A 80 -9.06 17.21 -8.86
CA LYS A 80 -10.20 18.11 -8.61
C LYS A 80 -11.24 17.48 -7.68
N GLY A 81 -11.64 18.24 -6.66
CA GLY A 81 -12.52 17.78 -5.57
C GLY A 81 -11.69 17.23 -4.42
N ASP A 82 -11.71 17.92 -3.27
CA ASP A 82 -10.91 17.56 -2.09
C ASP A 82 -11.77 16.70 -1.15
N VAL A 83 -11.66 15.37 -1.26
CA VAL A 83 -12.17 14.45 -0.23
C VAL A 83 -11.06 14.26 0.79
N ARG A 84 -11.26 14.79 1.99
CA ARG A 84 -10.31 14.55 3.09
C ARG A 84 -10.57 13.20 3.74
N VAL A 85 -9.77 12.22 3.36
CA VAL A 85 -9.68 10.96 4.10
C VAL A 85 -8.72 11.16 5.27
N THR A 86 -9.21 11.12 6.51
CA THR A 86 -8.34 11.22 7.70
C THR A 86 -8.35 9.94 8.52
N ALA A 87 -7.19 9.62 9.10
CA ALA A 87 -7.02 8.45 9.95
C ALA A 87 -7.97 8.41 11.15
N GLN A 88 -8.28 9.57 11.74
CA GLN A 88 -9.13 9.66 12.93
C GLN A 88 -10.57 9.20 12.66
N ALA A 89 -11.05 9.29 11.41
CA ALA A 89 -12.41 8.87 11.06
C ALA A 89 -12.57 7.34 10.99
N MET A 90 -11.47 6.58 10.92
CA MET A 90 -11.50 5.18 10.50
C MET A 90 -11.13 4.16 11.58
N GLN A 91 -10.59 4.58 12.73
CA GLN A 91 -10.16 3.65 13.80
C GLN A 91 -9.23 2.53 13.28
N VAL A 92 -8.35 2.87 12.33
CA VAL A 92 -7.32 1.99 11.75
C VAL A 92 -5.95 2.46 12.23
N GLY A 93 -5.03 1.51 12.45
CA GLY A 93 -3.73 1.75 13.04
C GLY A 93 -3.71 1.54 14.54
N ALA A 94 -2.67 2.04 15.19
CA ALA A 94 -2.40 1.80 16.60
C ALA A 94 -3.38 2.58 17.50
N ALA A 95 -3.84 1.92 18.56
CA ALA A 95 -4.82 2.45 19.51
C ALA A 95 -4.39 2.18 20.96
N VAL A 96 -4.62 3.17 21.83
CA VAL A 96 -4.24 3.11 23.25
C VAL A 96 -5.00 2.01 24.01
N ASP A 97 -6.26 1.78 23.65
CA ASP A 97 -7.15 0.80 24.28
C ASP A 97 -7.44 -0.39 23.35
N ALA A 98 -6.49 -0.74 22.47
CA ALA A 98 -6.62 -1.91 21.62
C ALA A 98 -6.89 -3.15 22.48
N ILE A 99 -8.02 -3.83 22.22
CA ILE A 99 -8.40 -5.04 22.95
C ILE A 99 -7.31 -6.10 22.71
N PRO A 100 -6.64 -6.62 23.75
CA PRO A 100 -5.68 -7.71 23.59
C PRO A 100 -6.40 -8.90 22.95
N LEU A 101 -5.80 -9.51 21.93
CA LEU A 101 -6.37 -10.73 21.37
C LEU A 101 -6.35 -11.79 22.48
N LYS A 102 -7.40 -12.62 22.56
CA LYS A 102 -7.56 -13.65 23.60
C LYS A 102 -6.37 -14.63 23.65
N GLU A 103 -5.62 -14.72 22.56
CA GLU A 103 -4.35 -15.47 22.39
C GLU A 103 -3.15 -14.88 23.15
N ASP A 104 -3.20 -13.61 23.57
CA ASP A 104 -2.06 -12.90 24.21
C ASP A 104 -1.85 -13.24 25.70
N ARG A 105 -2.70 -14.11 26.27
CA ARG A 105 -2.62 -14.49 27.70
C ARG A 105 -2.02 -15.87 27.95
N ILE A 106 -1.60 -16.59 26.90
CA ILE A 106 -0.97 -17.90 27.00
C ILE A 106 0.53 -17.77 26.64
N GLY A 107 1.41 -18.27 27.51
CA GLY A 107 2.81 -18.53 27.15
C GLY A 107 3.87 -17.60 27.76
N ALA A 108 3.50 -16.54 28.49
CA ALA A 108 4.49 -15.74 29.20
C ALA A 108 5.05 -16.52 30.40
N ARG A 109 6.30 -16.97 30.28
CA ARG A 109 7.06 -17.67 31.33
C ARG A 109 7.44 -16.73 32.46
N GLN A 110 8.06 -15.60 32.11
CA GLN A 110 8.57 -14.61 33.06
C GLN A 110 8.43 -13.20 32.47
N THR A 111 7.95 -12.26 33.27
CA THR A 111 8.01 -10.83 32.92
C THR A 111 9.35 -10.25 33.36
N ILE A 112 10.07 -9.64 32.43
CA ILE A 112 11.34 -8.96 32.66
C ILE A 112 11.08 -7.46 32.47
N PHE A 113 11.05 -6.71 33.57
CA PHE A 113 10.92 -5.27 33.51
C PHE A 113 12.27 -4.61 33.19
N VAL A 114 12.26 -3.66 32.26
CA VAL A 114 13.46 -2.88 31.89
C VAL A 114 13.17 -1.39 32.04
N ASN A 115 14.14 -0.65 32.59
CA ASN A 115 14.02 0.77 32.94
C ASN A 115 15.14 1.61 32.31
N SER A 116 16.02 0.98 31.52
CA SER A 116 17.04 1.66 30.72
C SER A 116 17.31 0.93 29.40
N SER A 117 17.88 1.64 28.42
CA SER A 117 18.25 1.04 27.13
C SER A 117 19.26 -0.10 27.29
N ALA A 118 20.20 0.02 28.24
CA ALA A 118 21.20 -1.01 28.51
C ALA A 118 20.58 -2.30 29.07
N GLU A 119 19.59 -2.19 29.95
CA GLU A 119 18.81 -3.34 30.43
C GLU A 119 18.01 -3.97 29.31
N ALA A 120 17.35 -3.16 28.46
CA ALA A 120 16.60 -3.65 27.32
C ALA A 120 17.49 -4.44 26.33
N ILE A 121 18.67 -3.90 25.99
CA ILE A 121 19.63 -4.58 25.11
C ILE A 121 20.05 -5.93 25.70
N ARG A 122 20.38 -5.98 26.99
CA ARG A 122 20.76 -7.23 27.66
C ARG A 122 19.61 -8.22 27.71
N ALA A 123 18.42 -7.78 28.10
CA ALA A 123 17.24 -8.64 28.18
C ALA A 123 16.88 -9.26 26.83
N ILE A 124 16.95 -8.49 25.73
CA ILE A 124 16.70 -8.99 24.38
C ILE A 124 17.77 -10.01 23.96
N ALA A 125 19.03 -9.74 24.26
CA ALA A 125 20.14 -10.65 23.93
C ALA A 125 20.07 -11.99 24.69
N GLU A 126 19.56 -11.98 25.92
CA GLU A 126 19.53 -13.12 26.84
C GLU A 126 18.16 -13.84 26.88
N ALA A 127 17.19 -13.38 26.10
CA ALA A 127 15.83 -13.86 26.13
C ALA A 127 15.70 -15.39 25.94
N ARG A 128 14.72 -15.97 26.63
CA ARG A 128 14.31 -17.37 26.53
C ARG A 128 12.86 -17.47 26.02
N PRO A 129 12.46 -18.59 25.39
CA PRO A 129 11.06 -18.83 25.03
C PRO A 129 10.13 -18.51 26.20
N GLY A 130 9.12 -17.70 25.94
CA GLY A 130 8.14 -17.26 26.92
C GLY A 130 8.50 -15.97 27.68
N ASP A 131 9.70 -15.43 27.54
CA ASP A 131 10.06 -14.19 28.25
C ASP A 131 9.29 -12.99 27.69
N ALA A 132 8.71 -12.19 28.58
CA ALA A 132 8.04 -10.94 28.26
C ALA A 132 8.87 -9.74 28.74
N ILE A 133 9.65 -9.15 27.83
CA ILE A 133 10.47 -7.97 28.09
C ILE A 133 9.56 -6.75 28.02
N THR A 134 9.22 -6.22 29.20
CA THR A 134 8.27 -5.12 29.37
C THR A 134 9.01 -3.85 29.75
N PHE A 135 8.95 -2.86 28.86
CA PHE A 135 9.52 -1.54 29.10
C PHE A 135 8.65 -0.78 30.11
N MET A 136 9.29 -0.25 31.14
CA MET A 136 8.66 0.69 32.06
C MET A 136 8.42 2.04 31.35
N PRO A 137 7.38 2.81 31.71
CA PRO A 137 7.12 4.10 31.09
C PRO A 137 8.35 5.02 31.08
N GLY A 138 8.64 5.62 29.93
CA GLY A 138 9.81 6.47 29.76
C GLY A 138 10.33 6.55 28.33
N GLU A 139 11.41 7.30 28.18
CA GLU A 139 12.14 7.45 26.92
C GLU A 139 13.43 6.63 26.97
N TYR A 140 13.68 5.87 25.90
CA TYR A 140 14.83 4.99 25.76
C TYR A 140 15.58 5.36 24.49
N ARG A 141 16.86 5.68 24.62
CA ARG A 141 17.71 6.08 23.50
C ARG A 141 18.64 4.94 23.12
N PHE A 142 18.73 4.65 21.84
CA PHE A 142 19.59 3.61 21.31
C PHE A 142 20.45 4.17 20.17
N SER A 143 21.69 3.71 20.09
CA SER A 143 22.63 4.05 19.03
C SER A 143 23.48 2.84 18.66
N GLY A 144 24.18 2.93 17.53
CA GLY A 144 25.03 1.85 17.02
C GLY A 144 24.51 1.29 15.69
N THR A 145 24.65 -0.02 15.49
CA THR A 145 24.26 -0.69 14.24
C THR A 145 22.89 -1.37 14.33
N ALA A 146 22.66 -2.17 15.37
CA ALA A 146 21.36 -2.81 15.66
C ALA A 146 21.26 -3.41 17.07
N VAL A 147 20.04 -3.50 17.60
CA VAL A 147 19.69 -4.38 18.73
C VAL A 147 19.35 -5.77 18.19
N SER A 148 20.13 -6.79 18.57
CA SER A 148 20.00 -8.14 18.01
C SER A 148 19.00 -9.01 18.76
N ALA A 149 17.87 -9.30 18.12
CA ALA A 149 16.89 -10.30 18.57
C ALA A 149 17.16 -11.64 17.86
N SER A 150 18.06 -12.43 18.44
CA SER A 150 18.59 -13.68 17.82
C SER A 150 18.25 -14.96 18.59
N ARG A 151 17.53 -14.84 19.71
CA ARG A 151 17.08 -15.98 20.52
C ARG A 151 15.84 -16.62 19.91
N VAL A 152 15.77 -17.93 19.88
CA VAL A 152 14.61 -18.67 19.32
C VAL A 152 13.46 -18.62 20.33
N GLY A 153 12.30 -18.12 19.91
CA GLY A 153 11.02 -18.32 20.61
C GLY A 153 10.30 -19.57 20.09
N GLU A 154 9.17 -19.92 20.71
CA GLU A 154 8.36 -21.08 20.33
C GLU A 154 6.91 -20.68 20.01
N PRO A 155 6.16 -21.47 19.22
CA PRO A 155 4.74 -21.19 18.94
C PRO A 155 3.90 -20.98 20.19
N SER A 156 4.09 -21.81 21.22
CA SER A 156 3.39 -21.74 22.52
C SER A 156 4.07 -20.83 23.56
N ALA A 157 5.29 -20.37 23.27
CA ALA A 157 6.09 -19.54 24.17
C ALA A 157 6.94 -18.55 23.35
N PRO A 158 6.30 -17.59 22.65
CA PRO A 158 7.03 -16.57 21.90
C PRO A 158 7.81 -15.66 22.85
N ILE A 159 8.65 -14.79 22.30
CA ILE A 159 9.37 -13.77 23.08
C ILE A 159 8.72 -12.42 22.81
N TRP A 160 8.30 -11.71 23.87
CA TRP A 160 7.65 -10.41 23.74
C TRP A 160 8.62 -9.27 24.05
N VAL A 161 8.55 -8.22 23.24
CA VAL A 161 9.16 -6.90 23.46
C VAL A 161 8.02 -5.89 23.45
N ARG A 162 7.66 -5.34 24.61
CA ARG A 162 6.39 -4.60 24.72
C ARG A 162 6.41 -3.43 25.70
N ALA A 163 5.43 -2.57 25.56
CA ALA A 163 4.92 -1.74 26.65
C ALA A 163 3.57 -2.28 27.15
N ASP A 164 3.25 -2.08 28.43
CA ASP A 164 1.93 -2.46 28.95
C ASP A 164 0.80 -1.60 28.35
N ARG A 165 1.11 -0.35 27.97
CA ARG A 165 0.16 0.57 27.34
C ARG A 165 0.84 1.41 26.26
N LEU A 166 0.24 1.45 25.08
CA LEU A 166 0.71 2.32 24.00
C LEU A 166 0.70 3.79 24.46
N GLY A 167 1.74 4.53 24.08
CA GLY A 167 1.91 5.94 24.46
C GLY A 167 2.67 6.17 25.77
N THR A 168 3.09 5.11 26.46
CA THR A 168 3.88 5.24 27.70
C THR A 168 5.38 5.03 27.52
N VAL A 169 5.79 4.34 26.44
CA VAL A 169 7.18 4.02 26.13
C VAL A 169 7.54 4.62 24.77
N PHE A 170 8.67 5.33 24.72
CA PHE A 170 9.20 5.99 23.54
C PHE A 170 10.64 5.52 23.28
N LEU A 171 10.84 4.81 22.17
CA LEU A 171 12.14 4.30 21.75
C LEU A 171 12.69 5.23 20.66
N LYS A 172 13.79 5.93 20.95
CA LYS A 172 14.49 6.84 20.04
C LYS A 172 15.71 6.14 19.47
N LEU A 173 15.71 5.85 18.17
CA LEU A 173 16.74 5.05 17.50
C LEU A 173 17.58 5.91 16.55
N ASP A 174 18.88 6.04 16.85
CA ASP A 174 19.88 6.63 15.96
C ASP A 174 20.85 5.53 15.49
N MET A 175 20.36 4.67 14.60
CA MET A 175 21.05 3.47 14.12
C MET A 175 20.50 2.99 12.78
N VAL A 176 21.36 2.30 12.01
CA VAL A 176 21.03 1.79 10.67
C VAL A 176 19.80 0.90 10.72
N GLU A 177 19.82 -0.10 11.59
CA GLU A 177 18.69 -1.00 11.84
C GLU A 177 18.34 -0.92 13.32
N GLY A 178 17.08 -0.73 13.67
CA GLY A 178 16.61 -0.67 15.04
C GLY A 178 16.73 -2.03 15.74
N PHE A 179 15.74 -2.88 15.50
CA PHE A 179 15.71 -4.26 15.97
C PHE A 179 15.98 -5.20 14.82
N ARG A 180 17.11 -5.90 14.85
CA ARG A 180 17.43 -6.96 13.87
C ARG A 180 16.96 -8.30 14.41
N VAL A 181 15.82 -8.77 13.91
CA VAL A 181 15.17 -10.02 14.31
C VAL A 181 15.60 -11.13 13.35
N SER A 182 16.33 -12.11 13.86
CA SER A 182 16.93 -13.20 13.05
C SER A 182 16.51 -14.60 13.49
N ALA A 183 15.64 -14.70 14.49
CA ALA A 183 15.12 -15.93 15.04
C ALA A 183 13.59 -15.88 15.14
N PRO A 184 12.90 -17.03 15.15
CA PRO A 184 11.45 -17.06 15.00
C PRO A 184 10.69 -16.72 16.28
N HIS A 185 9.39 -16.48 16.12
CA HIS A 185 8.40 -16.30 17.21
C HIS A 185 8.70 -15.13 18.17
N TRP A 186 9.12 -14.00 17.60
CA TRP A 186 9.20 -12.72 18.32
C TRP A 186 7.94 -11.88 18.12
N ARG A 187 7.53 -11.16 19.16
CA ARG A 187 6.39 -10.25 19.16
C ARG A 187 6.78 -8.86 19.66
N PHE A 188 6.40 -7.83 18.93
CA PHE A 188 6.66 -6.43 19.27
C PHE A 188 5.31 -5.69 19.41
N GLU A 189 5.03 -5.16 20.60
CA GLU A 189 3.69 -4.66 20.94
C GLU A 189 3.67 -3.34 21.72
N ASN A 190 2.74 -2.44 21.34
CA ASN A 190 2.44 -1.19 22.06
C ASN A 190 3.62 -0.20 22.18
N LEU A 191 4.58 -0.26 21.28
CA LEU A 191 5.77 0.61 21.31
C LEU A 191 5.56 1.85 20.45
N ASN A 192 6.10 3.00 20.91
CA ASN A 192 6.39 4.13 20.01
C ASN A 192 7.87 4.05 19.63
N ILE A 193 8.17 3.91 18.35
CA ILE A 193 9.51 3.72 17.81
C ILE A 193 9.79 4.83 16.80
N GLU A 194 10.79 5.66 17.07
CA GLU A 194 11.12 6.84 16.24
C GLU A 194 12.57 6.80 15.79
N GLY A 195 12.78 6.98 14.49
CA GLY A 195 14.09 7.19 13.91
C GLY A 195 14.54 8.63 14.12
N THR A 196 15.63 8.83 14.85
CA THR A 196 16.16 10.17 15.19
C THR A 196 17.43 10.53 14.43
N CYS A 197 17.76 9.82 13.35
CA CYS A 197 18.97 10.03 12.58
C CYS A 197 18.92 11.37 11.82
N GLN A 198 19.98 12.17 11.94
CA GLN A 198 20.15 13.39 11.12
C GLN A 198 20.36 13.05 9.64
N ASP A 199 21.15 12.01 9.38
CA ASP A 199 21.31 11.44 8.06
C ASP A 199 20.27 10.34 7.85
N HIS A 200 19.32 10.57 6.96
CA HIS A 200 18.23 9.64 6.70
C HIS A 200 18.70 8.31 6.11
N SER A 201 19.87 8.25 5.48
CA SER A 201 20.47 6.99 4.99
C SER A 201 20.93 6.07 6.13
N ARG A 202 20.94 6.58 7.37
CA ARG A 202 21.27 5.82 8.58
C ARG A 202 20.06 5.43 9.41
N CYS A 203 18.84 5.81 9.02
CA CYS A 203 17.60 5.31 9.63
C CYS A 203 16.90 4.43 8.60
N GLU A 204 17.53 3.29 8.29
CA GLU A 204 17.05 2.38 7.26
C GLU A 204 15.83 1.61 7.74
N HIS A 205 15.96 0.88 8.85
CA HIS A 205 14.97 -0.11 9.27
C HIS A 205 14.60 0.05 10.74
N ALA A 206 13.34 0.26 11.13
CA ALA A 206 12.99 0.24 12.57
C ALA A 206 13.05 -1.20 13.12
N ILE A 207 12.46 -2.13 12.36
CA ILE A 207 12.51 -3.56 12.60
C ILE A 207 12.94 -4.25 11.31
N HIS A 208 14.01 -5.02 11.37
CA HIS A 208 14.53 -5.82 10.27
C HIS A 208 14.36 -7.31 10.59
N VAL A 209 13.37 -7.95 9.96
CA VAL A 209 13.06 -9.37 10.10
C VAL A 209 13.76 -10.14 8.98
N VAL A 210 14.73 -10.98 9.33
CA VAL A 210 15.66 -11.54 8.34
C VAL A 210 15.92 -13.03 8.55
N GLY A 211 16.07 -13.76 7.44
CA GLY A 211 16.49 -15.17 7.45
C GLY A 211 15.49 -16.06 8.18
N LYS A 212 15.89 -16.67 9.30
CA LYS A 212 15.09 -17.67 10.04
C LYS A 212 13.95 -17.09 10.88
N ALA A 213 13.74 -15.78 10.86
CA ALA A 213 12.77 -15.08 11.69
C ALA A 213 11.30 -15.26 11.24
N HIS A 214 10.87 -16.51 11.07
CA HIS A 214 9.48 -16.83 10.72
C HIS A 214 8.52 -16.61 11.89
N HIS A 215 7.24 -16.43 11.59
CA HIS A 215 6.18 -16.21 12.59
C HIS A 215 6.41 -15.00 13.51
N PHE A 216 7.08 -13.97 12.99
CA PHE A 216 7.23 -12.68 13.65
C PHE A 216 5.88 -11.94 13.71
N ILE A 217 5.64 -11.18 14.79
CA ILE A 217 4.46 -10.30 14.91
C ILE A 217 4.89 -8.90 15.33
N ALA A 218 4.47 -7.88 14.56
CA ALA A 218 4.43 -6.49 15.02
C ALA A 218 2.97 -6.05 15.16
N ARG A 219 2.54 -5.68 16.36
CA ARG A 219 1.15 -5.34 16.65
C ARG A 219 1.01 -4.04 17.44
N ASN A 220 0.07 -3.20 17.04
CA ASN A 220 -0.31 -2.00 17.80
C ASN A 220 0.85 -1.05 18.14
N ASN A 221 1.85 -0.94 17.25
CA ASN A 221 2.98 -0.02 17.42
C ASN A 221 2.75 1.26 16.63
N VAL A 222 3.33 2.36 17.12
CA VAL A 222 3.52 3.59 16.35
C VAL A 222 4.98 3.64 15.93
N ILE A 223 5.27 3.62 14.65
CA ILE A 223 6.63 3.68 14.12
C ILE A 223 6.76 4.91 13.22
N SER A 224 7.81 5.70 13.40
CA SER A 224 8.06 6.88 12.58
C SER A 224 9.50 7.12 12.17
N ASP A 225 9.66 7.79 11.03
CA ASP A 225 10.92 8.36 10.53
C ASP A 225 12.03 7.36 10.16
N PHE A 226 11.61 6.26 9.51
CA PHE A 226 12.50 5.29 8.87
C PHE A 226 12.28 5.24 7.36
N ASN A 227 13.28 4.78 6.62
CA ASN A 227 13.15 4.52 5.18
C ASN A 227 12.24 3.31 4.95
N ALA A 228 12.42 2.24 5.72
CA ALA A 228 11.46 1.16 5.91
C ALA A 228 11.17 0.98 7.40
N HIS A 229 9.93 1.15 7.82
CA HIS A 229 9.55 0.94 9.22
C HIS A 229 9.70 -0.53 9.60
N ILE A 230 9.28 -1.43 8.70
CA ILE A 230 9.48 -2.87 8.82
C ILE A 230 10.07 -3.38 7.52
N LYS A 231 11.31 -3.87 7.59
CA LYS A 231 12.02 -4.55 6.50
C LYS A 231 12.00 -6.05 6.72
N ILE A 232 11.64 -6.81 5.69
CA ILE A 232 11.59 -8.27 5.72
C ILE A 232 12.34 -8.82 4.52
N ASN A 233 13.31 -9.71 4.75
CA ASN A 233 13.99 -10.40 3.65
C ASN A 233 14.53 -11.79 4.01
N GLY A 234 14.65 -12.63 2.98
CA GLY A 234 15.41 -13.88 3.08
C GLY A 234 16.91 -13.63 3.28
N ALA A 235 17.60 -14.62 3.83
CA ALA A 235 19.07 -14.65 3.93
C ALA A 235 19.58 -16.04 3.55
N GLY A 236 20.29 -16.14 2.43
CA GLY A 236 20.69 -17.44 1.89
C GLY A 236 19.45 -18.28 1.53
N ALA A 237 19.35 -19.47 2.13
CA ALA A 237 18.21 -20.38 1.94
C ALA A 237 17.10 -20.21 2.99
N ASP A 238 17.29 -19.31 3.97
CA ASP A 238 16.32 -19.08 5.05
C ASP A 238 15.38 -17.92 4.68
N PHE A 239 14.07 -18.10 4.91
CA PHE A 239 13.03 -17.11 4.63
C PHE A 239 12.15 -16.87 5.86
N PRO A 240 11.89 -15.62 6.24
CA PRO A 240 11.09 -15.29 7.41
C PRO A 240 9.60 -15.36 7.04
N ASP A 241 9.08 -16.55 6.75
CA ASP A 241 7.69 -16.75 6.32
C ASP A 241 6.68 -16.63 7.49
N HIS A 242 5.39 -16.51 7.18
CA HIS A 242 4.27 -16.57 8.15
C HIS A 242 4.23 -15.43 9.21
N GLY A 243 4.82 -14.27 8.91
CA GLY A 243 4.76 -13.12 9.82
C GLY A 243 3.45 -12.34 9.75
N SER A 244 3.22 -11.46 10.73
CA SER A 244 2.05 -10.58 10.78
C SER A 244 2.41 -9.14 11.19
N ILE A 245 1.83 -8.16 10.49
CA ILE A 245 1.92 -6.74 10.78
C ILE A 245 0.49 -6.23 10.96
N GLU A 246 0.09 -5.97 12.21
CA GLU A 246 -1.31 -5.80 12.58
C GLU A 246 -1.58 -4.52 13.37
N GLY A 247 -2.48 -3.67 12.88
CA GLY A 247 -2.94 -2.53 13.68
C GLY A 247 -1.83 -1.53 14.02
N ASN A 248 -0.77 -1.43 13.23
CA ASN A 248 0.31 -0.47 13.46
C ASN A 248 0.01 0.87 12.78
N THR A 249 0.57 1.95 13.31
CA THR A 249 0.65 3.25 12.64
C THR A 249 2.09 3.47 12.16
N LEU A 250 2.30 3.55 10.85
CA LEU A 250 3.59 3.69 10.19
C LEU A 250 3.60 5.01 9.40
N THR A 251 4.37 6.00 9.86
CA THR A 251 4.33 7.36 9.27
C THR A 251 5.71 7.99 9.19
N ASN A 252 5.94 8.90 8.26
CA ASN A 252 7.11 9.78 8.31
C ASN A 252 6.64 11.21 8.56
N LEU A 253 7.30 11.91 9.48
CA LEU A 253 6.99 13.28 9.85
C LEU A 253 7.67 14.29 8.92
N ALA A 254 8.69 13.85 8.17
CA ALA A 254 9.38 14.64 7.17
C ALA A 254 9.69 13.83 5.91
N VAL A 255 9.91 14.54 4.81
CA VAL A 255 10.35 13.94 3.54
C VAL A 255 11.69 13.24 3.75
N ARG A 256 11.81 11.99 3.29
CA ARG A 256 13.04 11.22 3.42
C ARG A 256 14.09 11.67 2.42
N ASN A 257 15.08 12.43 2.89
CA ASN A 257 16.24 12.88 2.13
C ASN A 257 17.29 11.77 1.93
N THR A 258 16.98 10.79 1.08
CA THR A 258 17.85 9.64 0.78
C THR A 258 17.58 9.10 -0.62
N ASP A 259 18.58 8.47 -1.23
CA ASP A 259 18.48 7.69 -2.45
C ASP A 259 18.12 6.22 -2.20
N ASN A 260 18.21 5.76 -0.95
CA ASN A 260 17.75 4.44 -0.51
C ASN A 260 16.23 4.26 -0.72
N PRO A 261 15.73 3.02 -0.82
CA PRO A 261 14.30 2.76 -0.92
C PRO A 261 13.53 3.35 0.27
N VAL A 262 12.41 4.02 0.00
CA VAL A 262 11.49 4.49 1.05
C VAL A 262 10.20 3.70 0.88
N THR A 263 9.96 2.77 1.79
CA THR A 263 8.79 1.88 1.79
C THR A 263 8.51 1.41 3.20
N PRO A 264 7.50 1.95 3.91
CA PRO A 264 7.23 1.61 5.30
C PRO A 264 7.14 0.11 5.59
N ILE A 265 6.55 -0.68 4.69
CA ILE A 265 6.60 -2.15 4.75
C ILE A 265 7.27 -2.69 3.49
N ASP A 266 8.53 -3.08 3.61
CA ASP A 266 9.35 -3.62 2.52
C ASP A 266 9.55 -5.13 2.75
N LEU A 267 8.81 -5.96 2.00
CA LEU A 267 8.92 -7.41 2.08
C LEU A 267 9.52 -8.00 0.80
N VAL A 268 10.62 -8.73 0.95
CA VAL A 268 11.34 -9.42 -0.13
C VAL A 268 11.48 -10.91 0.19
N ALA A 269 11.10 -11.78 -0.73
CA ALA A 269 11.33 -13.23 -0.68
C ALA A 269 10.55 -14.04 0.39
N ALA A 270 9.73 -13.38 1.21
CA ALA A 270 8.88 -14.07 2.18
C ALA A 270 7.46 -14.37 1.64
N SER A 271 6.81 -15.37 2.26
CA SER A 271 5.49 -15.88 1.91
C SER A 271 4.58 -15.96 3.15
N HIS A 272 3.26 -16.02 2.90
CA HIS A 272 2.23 -16.18 3.93
C HIS A 272 2.19 -15.08 4.98
N TRP A 273 2.64 -13.86 4.65
CA TRP A 273 2.50 -12.72 5.54
C TRP A 273 1.09 -12.15 5.52
N THR A 274 0.65 -11.70 6.69
CA THR A 274 -0.58 -10.91 6.84
C THR A 274 -0.23 -9.48 7.21
N ILE A 275 -0.60 -8.52 6.35
CA ILE A 275 -0.44 -7.09 6.59
C ILE A 275 -1.83 -6.52 6.70
N ARG A 276 -2.30 -6.28 7.93
CA ARG A 276 -3.69 -5.90 8.16
C ARG A 276 -3.94 -4.76 9.11
N ARG A 277 -4.97 -3.97 8.81
CA ARG A 277 -5.47 -2.89 9.68
C ARG A 277 -4.39 -1.87 10.08
N ASN A 278 -3.35 -1.72 9.27
CA ASN A 278 -2.32 -0.72 9.51
C ASN A 278 -2.74 0.62 8.92
N LEU A 279 -2.36 1.69 9.59
CA LEU A 279 -2.31 3.03 9.02
C LEU A 279 -0.91 3.25 8.47
N ILE A 280 -0.80 3.55 7.17
CA ILE A 280 0.47 3.82 6.49
C ILE A 280 0.37 5.20 5.85
N SER A 281 1.25 6.14 6.23
CA SER A 281 1.19 7.50 5.67
C SER A 281 2.53 8.17 5.40
N ASP A 282 2.50 9.17 4.51
CA ASP A 282 3.54 10.19 4.35
C ASP A 282 4.94 9.67 3.98
N PHE A 283 5.02 8.63 3.16
CA PHE A 283 6.28 7.98 2.77
C PHE A 283 6.96 8.65 1.55
N VAL A 284 7.34 9.92 1.65
CA VAL A 284 7.94 10.66 0.51
C VAL A 284 9.45 10.46 0.40
N LYS A 285 9.97 10.19 -0.81
CA LYS A 285 11.42 10.06 -1.12
C LYS A 285 11.94 11.23 -1.96
N ALA A 286 12.96 11.95 -1.47
CA ALA A 286 13.47 13.14 -2.16
C ALA A 286 14.59 12.89 -3.18
N GLN A 287 15.37 11.83 -3.06
CA GLN A 287 16.53 11.58 -3.95
C GLN A 287 16.36 10.30 -4.77
N GLY A 288 17.41 9.91 -5.51
CA GLY A 288 17.40 8.75 -6.40
C GLY A 288 16.32 8.88 -7.48
N ASN A 289 15.52 7.83 -7.63
CA ASN A 289 14.38 7.82 -8.56
C ASN A 289 13.13 8.57 -8.05
N GLN A 290 13.13 9.02 -6.79
CA GLN A 290 12.00 9.73 -6.16
C GLN A 290 10.68 8.93 -6.16
N ILE A 291 10.78 7.59 -6.20
CA ILE A 291 9.66 6.67 -6.11
C ILE A 291 9.67 5.99 -4.75
N SER A 292 8.51 5.98 -4.11
CA SER A 292 8.26 5.26 -2.88
C SER A 292 6.92 4.51 -2.92
N TYR A 293 6.79 3.56 -2.00
CA TYR A 293 5.64 2.67 -1.89
C TYR A 293 5.13 2.69 -0.45
N GLY A 294 3.82 2.56 -0.21
CA GLY A 294 3.31 2.42 1.15
C GLY A 294 3.65 1.04 1.72
N ALA A 295 3.42 0.02 0.91
CA ALA A 295 3.93 -1.32 1.15
C ALA A 295 4.18 -2.03 -0.18
N PHE A 296 5.19 -2.89 -0.23
CA PHE A 296 5.27 -3.89 -1.29
C PHE A 296 5.65 -5.26 -0.74
N VAL A 297 5.18 -6.29 -1.46
CA VAL A 297 5.63 -7.68 -1.30
C VAL A 297 6.25 -8.14 -2.61
N LYS A 298 7.49 -8.62 -2.61
CA LYS A 298 8.25 -8.96 -3.83
C LYS A 298 9.24 -10.11 -3.61
N GLY A 299 10.07 -10.43 -4.59
CA GLY A 299 11.16 -11.41 -4.41
C GLY A 299 10.78 -12.89 -4.55
N ALA A 300 9.82 -13.20 -5.43
CA ALA A 300 9.30 -14.55 -5.68
C ALA A 300 8.60 -15.20 -4.47
N GLY A 301 8.05 -14.40 -3.56
CA GLY A 301 7.18 -14.88 -2.48
C GLY A 301 5.77 -15.25 -2.98
N SER A 302 4.95 -15.81 -2.09
CA SER A 302 3.58 -16.18 -2.42
C SER A 302 2.60 -16.05 -1.25
N HIS A 303 1.30 -16.04 -1.57
CA HIS A 303 0.21 -16.12 -0.59
C HIS A 303 0.25 -15.03 0.49
N ASN A 304 0.82 -13.87 0.18
CA ASN A 304 0.84 -12.74 1.08
C ASN A 304 -0.51 -12.00 0.99
N ARG A 305 -0.95 -11.42 2.10
CA ARG A 305 -2.23 -10.73 2.20
C ARG A 305 -2.03 -9.30 2.69
N MET A 306 -2.56 -8.35 1.94
CA MET A 306 -2.65 -6.95 2.34
C MET A 306 -4.13 -6.59 2.46
N GLU A 307 -4.62 -6.51 3.69
CA GLU A 307 -6.06 -6.47 3.96
C GLU A 307 -6.47 -5.41 4.98
N GLN A 308 -7.53 -4.65 4.68
CA GLN A 308 -8.13 -3.70 5.63
C GLN A 308 -7.19 -2.58 6.11
N ASN A 309 -6.14 -2.28 5.35
CA ASN A 309 -5.21 -1.18 5.66
C ASN A 309 -5.78 0.17 5.20
N LEU A 310 -5.38 1.23 5.89
CA LEU A 310 -5.57 2.61 5.48
C LEU A 310 -4.22 3.16 4.99
N VAL A 311 -4.12 3.46 3.70
CA VAL A 311 -2.89 4.00 3.10
C VAL A 311 -3.14 5.43 2.63
N LEU A 312 -2.49 6.39 3.27
CA LEU A 312 -2.55 7.80 2.93
C LEU A 312 -1.20 8.23 2.33
N CYS A 313 -1.07 8.13 1.01
CA CYS A 313 0.18 8.42 0.30
C CYS A 313 0.67 9.87 0.50
N GLU A 314 -0.25 10.81 0.69
CA GLU A 314 -0.01 12.18 1.18
C GLU A 314 -1.10 12.54 2.17
N ASP A 315 -0.79 12.49 3.47
CA ASP A 315 -1.68 13.01 4.51
C ASP A 315 -1.22 14.43 4.88
N LYS A 316 -0.04 14.53 5.49
CA LYS A 316 0.56 15.80 5.90
C LYS A 316 1.67 16.26 4.97
N LEU A 317 2.34 15.31 4.30
CA LEU A 317 3.48 15.59 3.42
C LEU A 317 3.05 15.57 1.95
N ARG A 318 2.73 16.74 1.40
CA ARG A 318 2.43 16.89 -0.04
C ARG A 318 3.70 17.19 -0.82
N ALA A 319 3.97 16.40 -1.86
CA ALA A 319 5.14 16.55 -2.73
C ALA A 319 4.76 16.21 -4.18
N PRO A 320 4.12 17.13 -4.92
CA PRO A 320 3.51 16.82 -6.22
C PRO A 320 4.49 16.34 -7.30
N ALA A 321 5.78 16.66 -7.17
CA ALA A 321 6.82 16.21 -8.10
C ALA A 321 7.33 14.77 -7.84
N MET A 322 7.05 14.18 -6.67
CA MET A 322 7.56 12.87 -6.26
C MET A 322 6.49 11.79 -6.39
N GLN A 323 6.89 10.53 -6.57
CA GLN A 323 5.97 9.40 -6.81
C GLN A 323 5.70 8.61 -5.55
N ARG A 324 4.42 8.45 -5.20
CA ARG A 324 3.97 7.47 -4.20
C ARG A 324 2.98 6.52 -4.82
N VAL A 325 3.35 5.25 -4.81
CA VAL A 325 2.46 4.12 -5.07
C VAL A 325 1.88 3.65 -3.74
N GLY A 326 0.60 3.29 -3.68
CA GLY A 326 -0.02 2.79 -2.46
C GLY A 326 0.50 1.41 -2.06
N LEU A 327 -0.20 0.36 -2.50
CA LEU A 327 0.14 -1.04 -2.25
C LEU A 327 0.65 -1.71 -3.52
N SER A 328 1.64 -2.61 -3.40
CA SER A 328 2.22 -3.25 -4.57
C SER A 328 2.52 -4.73 -4.38
N LEU A 329 2.19 -5.53 -5.40
CA LEU A 329 2.71 -6.90 -5.57
C LEU A 329 3.83 -6.83 -6.61
N GLY A 330 5.07 -7.03 -6.18
CA GLY A 330 6.27 -6.70 -6.94
C GLY A 330 6.57 -5.21 -6.93
N GLY A 331 7.51 -4.79 -7.79
CA GLY A 331 8.01 -3.40 -7.80
C GLY A 331 9.53 -3.32 -7.59
N GLY A 332 10.14 -2.22 -8.01
CA GLY A 332 11.57 -1.95 -7.77
C GLY A 332 12.60 -2.83 -8.50
N GLY A 333 12.20 -3.96 -9.11
CA GLY A 333 13.08 -4.86 -9.86
C GLY A 333 14.02 -5.63 -8.95
N THR A 334 13.53 -6.73 -8.35
CA THR A 334 14.37 -7.57 -7.48
C THR A 334 15.43 -8.29 -8.31
N GLY A 335 16.70 -8.15 -7.94
CA GLY A 335 17.78 -8.95 -8.55
C GLY A 335 17.57 -10.44 -8.26
N SER A 336 17.85 -11.31 -9.24
CA SER A 336 17.63 -12.76 -9.16
C SER A 336 18.21 -13.41 -7.89
N ALA A 337 19.39 -12.95 -7.45
CA ALA A 337 20.06 -13.40 -6.23
C ALA A 337 19.29 -13.12 -4.92
N PHE A 338 18.33 -12.18 -4.94
CA PHE A 338 17.51 -11.82 -3.78
C PHE A 338 16.11 -12.44 -3.82
N CYS A 339 15.75 -13.16 -4.89
CA CYS A 339 14.51 -13.93 -4.92
C CYS A 339 14.69 -15.29 -4.27
N ARG A 340 13.64 -15.77 -3.59
CA ARG A 340 13.68 -17.09 -2.93
C ARG A 340 13.92 -18.25 -3.90
N ASP A 341 13.56 -18.08 -5.17
CA ASP A 341 13.74 -19.10 -6.20
C ASP A 341 15.02 -18.92 -7.05
N GLY A 342 15.83 -17.90 -6.74
CA GLY A 342 17.06 -17.56 -7.47
C GLY A 342 16.86 -17.07 -8.91
N ARG A 343 15.61 -16.87 -9.37
CA ARG A 343 15.29 -16.54 -10.78
C ARG A 343 14.46 -15.27 -10.94
N CYS A 344 13.58 -14.94 -10.00
CA CYS A 344 12.67 -13.79 -10.08
C CYS A 344 11.81 -13.75 -11.37
N ILE A 345 11.30 -14.90 -11.84
CA ILE A 345 10.38 -14.89 -13.00
C ILE A 345 9.13 -14.08 -12.64
N THR A 346 8.55 -14.40 -11.49
CA THR A 346 7.48 -13.63 -10.83
C THR A 346 8.04 -12.97 -9.58
N GLU A 347 7.60 -11.75 -9.29
CA GLU A 347 7.89 -11.10 -8.01
C GLU A 347 6.98 -11.62 -6.89
N GLN A 348 5.75 -12.03 -7.24
CA GLN A 348 4.75 -12.58 -6.32
C GLN A 348 3.82 -13.57 -7.02
N GLN A 349 3.26 -14.50 -6.25
CA GLN A 349 2.26 -15.47 -6.71
C GLN A 349 1.11 -15.60 -5.71
N GLU A 350 -0.13 -15.66 -6.21
CA GLU A 350 -1.33 -16.01 -5.41
C GLU A 350 -1.56 -15.10 -4.17
N SER A 351 -1.04 -13.87 -4.23
CA SER A 351 -1.20 -12.87 -3.19
C SER A 351 -2.50 -12.08 -3.34
N VAL A 352 -3.03 -11.59 -2.23
CA VAL A 352 -4.34 -10.93 -2.16
C VAL A 352 -4.21 -9.51 -1.63
N ILE A 353 -4.83 -8.57 -2.33
CA ILE A 353 -5.05 -7.19 -1.86
C ILE A 353 -6.55 -6.98 -1.72
N ARG A 354 -7.07 -6.85 -0.50
CA ARG A 354 -8.52 -6.70 -0.29
C ARG A 354 -8.93 -5.71 0.77
N GLU A 355 -10.09 -5.08 0.60
CA GLU A 355 -10.74 -4.27 1.64
C GLU A 355 -9.87 -3.10 2.16
N ASN A 356 -8.88 -2.65 1.41
CA ASN A 356 -8.04 -1.50 1.79
C ASN A 356 -8.72 -0.20 1.35
N LEU A 357 -8.52 0.87 2.13
CA LEU A 357 -8.73 2.25 1.67
C LEU A 357 -7.38 2.88 1.34
N ILE A 358 -7.20 3.30 0.10
CA ILE A 358 -5.95 3.89 -0.39
C ILE A 358 -6.27 5.26 -0.96
N ALA A 359 -5.60 6.30 -0.45
CA ALA A 359 -5.90 7.67 -0.82
C ALA A 359 -4.65 8.52 -1.09
N HIS A 360 -4.83 9.57 -1.90
CA HIS A 360 -3.90 10.67 -2.11
C HIS A 360 -2.54 10.27 -2.72
N CYS A 361 -2.54 9.24 -3.56
CA CYS A 361 -1.34 8.76 -4.24
C CYS A 361 -1.04 9.60 -5.49
N SER A 362 0.19 10.09 -5.66
CA SER A 362 0.60 10.75 -6.91
C SER A 362 0.77 9.76 -8.07
N ASP A 363 0.65 8.47 -7.78
CA ASP A 363 0.74 7.39 -8.74
C ASP A 363 -0.40 6.36 -8.53
N ASP A 364 -0.25 5.16 -9.10
CA ASP A 364 -1.19 4.04 -8.93
C ASP A 364 -1.42 3.77 -7.43
N GLY A 365 -2.69 3.62 -7.04
CA GLY A 365 -3.05 3.21 -5.68
C GLY A 365 -2.67 1.75 -5.45
N ILE A 366 -2.85 0.90 -6.46
CA ILE A 366 -2.43 -0.50 -6.44
C ILE A 366 -1.62 -0.82 -7.71
N TYR A 367 -0.44 -1.42 -7.53
CA TYR A 367 0.44 -1.80 -8.64
C TYR A 367 0.82 -3.28 -8.60
N LEU A 368 0.67 -3.98 -9.73
CA LEU A 368 1.05 -5.38 -9.88
C LEU A 368 2.14 -5.48 -10.95
N ASN A 369 3.32 -5.93 -10.55
CA ASN A 369 4.51 -6.04 -11.38
C ASN A 369 5.09 -7.45 -11.29
N LYS A 370 4.94 -8.21 -12.39
CA LYS A 370 5.25 -9.65 -12.44
C LYS A 370 4.57 -10.42 -11.30
N ALA A 371 3.30 -10.10 -11.02
CA ALA A 371 2.50 -10.70 -9.96
C ALA A 371 1.47 -11.67 -10.56
N ALA A 372 1.70 -12.97 -10.37
CA ALA A 372 0.88 -14.01 -10.99
C ALA A 372 -0.30 -14.42 -10.09
N GLN A 373 -1.42 -14.75 -10.71
CA GLN A 373 -2.63 -15.32 -10.10
C GLN A 373 -3.12 -14.53 -8.87
N SER A 374 -2.94 -13.22 -8.90
CA SER A 374 -3.25 -12.35 -7.77
C SER A 374 -4.73 -11.98 -7.73
N GLN A 375 -5.22 -11.62 -6.54
CA GLN A 375 -6.60 -11.15 -6.36
C GLN A 375 -6.59 -9.73 -5.79
N VAL A 376 -7.32 -8.82 -6.43
CA VAL A 376 -7.50 -7.44 -5.97
C VAL A 376 -8.98 -7.15 -5.83
N ARG A 377 -9.50 -7.18 -4.59
CA ARG A 377 -10.95 -7.18 -4.39
C ARG A 377 -11.44 -6.19 -3.34
N GLN A 378 -12.57 -5.53 -3.60
CA GLN A 378 -13.28 -4.72 -2.60
C GLN A 378 -12.43 -3.60 -1.97
N ASN A 379 -11.43 -3.09 -2.70
CA ASN A 379 -10.65 -1.94 -2.25
C ASN A 379 -11.36 -0.64 -2.67
N VAL A 380 -11.13 0.41 -1.89
CA VAL A 380 -11.55 1.78 -2.21
C VAL A 380 -10.31 2.61 -2.47
N LEU A 381 -10.21 3.20 -3.66
CA LEU A 381 -9.09 4.03 -4.09
C LEU A 381 -9.61 5.44 -4.38
N ILE A 382 -9.14 6.45 -3.65
CA ILE A 382 -9.59 7.84 -3.75
C ILE A 382 -8.41 8.73 -4.12
N ASP A 383 -8.53 9.57 -5.16
CA ASP A 383 -7.44 10.45 -5.58
C ASP A 383 -6.14 9.66 -5.85
N THR A 384 -6.21 8.69 -6.75
CA THR A 384 -5.05 7.87 -7.19
C THR A 384 -5.03 7.79 -8.72
N ALA A 385 -3.97 7.23 -9.31
CA ALA A 385 -4.00 6.88 -10.73
C ALA A 385 -4.84 5.61 -11.03
N GLY A 386 -5.29 4.91 -9.98
CA GLY A 386 -6.08 3.68 -10.08
C GLY A 386 -5.28 2.41 -9.83
N ILE A 387 -5.57 1.35 -10.59
CA ILE A 387 -4.94 0.03 -10.46
C ILE A 387 -4.24 -0.32 -11.78
N ALA A 388 -2.95 -0.70 -11.72
CA ALA A 388 -2.21 -1.10 -12.90
C ALA A 388 -1.61 -2.50 -12.74
N VAL A 389 -1.89 -3.37 -13.73
CA VAL A 389 -1.31 -4.71 -13.86
C VAL A 389 -0.35 -4.71 -15.03
N ARG A 390 0.92 -5.06 -14.79
CA ARG A 390 1.99 -4.87 -15.77
C ARG A 390 2.84 -6.11 -15.97
N PHE A 391 3.26 -6.32 -17.21
CA PHE A 391 4.10 -7.41 -17.73
C PHE A 391 3.38 -8.74 -17.90
N ALA A 392 3.83 -9.53 -18.87
CA ALA A 392 3.25 -10.82 -19.25
C ALA A 392 3.24 -11.87 -18.13
N GLN A 393 4.12 -11.74 -17.13
CA GLN A 393 4.11 -12.61 -15.95
C GLN A 393 2.99 -12.27 -14.96
N SER A 394 2.34 -11.12 -15.12
CA SER A 394 1.25 -10.72 -14.23
C SER A 394 -0.08 -11.26 -14.70
N SER A 395 -0.83 -11.82 -13.77
CA SER A 395 -2.23 -12.19 -13.96
C SER A 395 -3.03 -11.87 -12.71
N ALA A 396 -4.18 -11.21 -12.87
CA ALA A 396 -5.00 -10.80 -11.74
C ALA A 396 -6.50 -10.87 -12.01
N GLU A 397 -7.24 -11.27 -10.98
CA GLU A 397 -8.68 -11.02 -10.87
C GLU A 397 -8.90 -9.76 -10.05
N ILE A 398 -9.55 -8.78 -10.66
CA ILE A 398 -9.86 -7.49 -10.05
C ILE A 398 -11.36 -7.36 -9.95
N SER A 399 -11.93 -7.36 -8.73
CA SER A 399 -13.38 -7.35 -8.57
C SER A 399 -13.94 -6.54 -7.41
N GLY A 400 -15.08 -5.89 -7.60
CA GLY A 400 -15.79 -5.20 -6.51
C GLY A 400 -15.09 -3.95 -5.97
N ASN A 401 -14.09 -3.41 -6.67
CA ASN A 401 -13.34 -2.24 -6.22
C ASN A 401 -14.07 -0.94 -6.59
N GLN A 402 -13.92 0.08 -5.76
CA GLN A 402 -14.36 1.46 -6.05
C GLN A 402 -13.11 2.30 -6.30
N VAL A 403 -12.89 2.74 -7.54
CA VAL A 403 -11.62 3.32 -7.99
C VAL A 403 -11.86 4.69 -8.60
N ASP A 404 -11.49 5.74 -7.88
CA ASP A 404 -11.30 7.06 -8.47
C ASP A 404 -9.97 7.11 -9.23
N GLY A 405 -10.01 6.53 -10.42
CA GLY A 405 -8.87 6.23 -11.28
C GLY A 405 -9.26 5.13 -12.28
N THR A 406 -8.32 4.69 -13.12
CA THR A 406 -8.58 3.62 -14.10
C THR A 406 -7.99 2.28 -13.66
N ILE A 407 -8.58 1.18 -14.13
CA ILE A 407 -8.01 -0.17 -14.00
C ILE A 407 -7.39 -0.56 -15.34
N ARG A 408 -6.09 -0.85 -15.34
CA ARG A 408 -5.29 -0.90 -16.57
C ARG A 408 -4.48 -2.18 -16.71
N GLN A 409 -4.41 -2.65 -17.96
CA GLN A 409 -3.57 -3.77 -18.39
C GLN A 409 -2.41 -3.23 -19.22
N ARG A 410 -1.18 -3.54 -18.82
CA ARG A 410 0.03 -2.99 -19.45
C ARG A 410 1.04 -4.09 -19.78
N ASP A 411 1.78 -3.89 -20.86
CA ASP A 411 2.94 -4.70 -21.24
C ASP A 411 2.67 -6.22 -21.29
N GLY A 412 1.50 -6.61 -21.80
CA GLY A 412 1.12 -8.01 -22.00
C GLY A 412 0.57 -8.75 -20.77
N ALA A 413 0.29 -8.04 -19.67
CA ALA A 413 -0.37 -8.63 -18.50
C ALA A 413 -1.75 -9.22 -18.84
N LEU A 414 -2.23 -10.12 -17.98
CA LEU A 414 -3.57 -10.70 -18.09
C LEU A 414 -4.47 -10.17 -16.96
N LEU A 415 -5.59 -9.56 -17.33
CA LEU A 415 -6.53 -8.97 -16.38
C LEU A 415 -7.94 -9.52 -16.60
N ARG A 416 -8.55 -10.08 -15.54
CA ARG A 416 -9.98 -10.35 -15.47
C ARG A 416 -10.63 -9.35 -14.51
N SER A 417 -11.55 -8.53 -15.03
CA SER A 417 -12.22 -7.48 -14.27
C SER A 417 -13.72 -7.77 -14.15
N ALA A 418 -14.31 -7.59 -12.98
CA ALA A 418 -15.75 -7.76 -12.74
C ALA A 418 -16.24 -6.80 -11.64
N ASP A 419 -17.45 -6.25 -11.77
CA ASP A 419 -18.12 -5.48 -10.70
C ASP A 419 -17.30 -4.33 -10.09
N ASN A 420 -16.38 -3.72 -10.85
CA ASN A 420 -15.63 -2.55 -10.39
C ASN A 420 -16.37 -1.26 -10.78
N ASP A 421 -16.46 -0.32 -9.84
CA ASP A 421 -16.88 1.05 -10.11
C ASP A 421 -15.63 1.92 -10.31
N THR A 422 -15.48 2.54 -11.48
CA THR A 422 -14.25 3.24 -11.86
C THR A 422 -14.52 4.58 -12.51
N THR A 423 -13.74 5.60 -12.19
CA THR A 423 -13.73 6.85 -12.95
C THR A 423 -13.07 6.63 -14.33
N SER A 424 -13.79 6.92 -15.41
CA SER A 424 -13.24 6.80 -16.77
C SER A 424 -12.03 7.73 -17.02
N GLY A 425 -11.11 7.32 -17.90
CA GLY A 425 -9.94 8.13 -18.25
C GLY A 425 -10.29 9.53 -18.74
N LEU A 426 -11.26 9.66 -19.67
CA LEU A 426 -11.76 10.96 -20.12
C LEU A 426 -12.34 11.78 -18.97
N GLY A 427 -13.04 11.14 -18.04
CA GLY A 427 -13.55 11.78 -16.82
C GLY A 427 -12.42 12.42 -16.01
N LEU A 428 -11.31 11.70 -15.79
CA LEU A 428 -10.14 12.24 -15.08
C LEU A 428 -9.55 13.47 -15.79
N PHE A 429 -9.43 13.46 -17.12
CA PHE A 429 -8.92 14.61 -17.89
C PHE A 429 -9.84 15.83 -17.82
N LEU A 430 -11.15 15.62 -17.63
CA LEU A 430 -12.15 16.68 -17.45
C LEU A 430 -12.35 17.08 -15.97
N GLY A 431 -11.62 16.45 -15.04
CA GLY A 431 -11.78 16.64 -13.59
C GLY A 431 -13.15 16.18 -13.06
N TRP A 432 -13.72 15.16 -13.70
CA TRP A 432 -14.98 14.54 -13.29
C TRP A 432 -14.71 13.23 -12.53
N HIS A 433 -15.00 13.26 -11.22
CA HIS A 433 -14.73 12.16 -10.29
C HIS A 433 -16.02 11.66 -9.62
N PRO A 434 -16.87 10.88 -10.30
CA PRO A 434 -18.13 10.38 -9.73
C PRO A 434 -17.93 9.42 -8.56
N VAL A 435 -16.91 8.55 -8.62
CA VAL A 435 -16.57 7.63 -7.52
C VAL A 435 -16.13 8.42 -6.28
N ARG A 436 -15.24 9.40 -6.46
CA ARG A 436 -14.77 10.29 -5.36
C ARG A 436 -15.94 10.94 -4.62
N ARG A 437 -16.93 11.46 -5.35
CA ARG A 437 -18.09 12.16 -4.77
C ARG A 437 -18.95 11.27 -3.85
N GLN A 438 -18.88 9.94 -4.00
CA GLN A 438 -19.57 9.02 -3.08
C GLN A 438 -19.01 9.13 -1.65
N PHE A 439 -17.81 9.68 -1.49
CA PHE A 439 -17.08 9.82 -0.22
C PHE A 439 -17.00 11.27 0.29
N ASP A 440 -17.75 12.20 -0.31
CA ASP A 440 -17.84 13.59 0.18
C ASP A 440 -18.50 13.65 1.58
N ASP A 441 -19.34 12.67 1.92
CA ASP A 441 -19.95 12.53 3.23
C ASP A 441 -19.04 11.74 4.21
N ARG A 442 -18.67 12.38 5.32
CA ARG A 442 -17.87 11.77 6.40
C ARG A 442 -18.52 10.51 6.98
N GLY A 443 -19.85 10.40 6.94
CA GLY A 443 -20.58 9.22 7.42
C GLY A 443 -20.31 7.95 6.60
N VAL A 444 -20.05 8.09 5.30
CA VAL A 444 -19.75 6.95 4.40
C VAL A 444 -18.37 6.37 4.72
N LEU A 445 -17.36 7.23 4.90
CA LEU A 445 -16.00 6.81 5.25
C LEU A 445 -15.95 6.13 6.63
N ALA A 446 -16.70 6.64 7.61
CA ALA A 446 -16.84 6.00 8.92
C ALA A 446 -17.64 4.67 8.85
N GLY A 447 -18.60 4.55 7.93
CA GLY A 447 -19.41 3.35 7.75
C GLY A 447 -18.64 2.15 7.17
N LEU A 448 -17.66 2.39 6.30
CA LEU A 448 -16.81 1.35 5.70
C LEU A 448 -16.09 0.51 6.76
N THR A 449 -15.64 1.13 7.85
CA THR A 449 -14.88 0.45 8.91
C THR A 449 -15.79 -0.32 9.87
N SER A 450 -17.01 0.17 10.09
CA SER A 450 -18.01 -0.54 10.92
C SER A 450 -18.49 -1.86 10.31
N ARG A 451 -18.54 -1.97 8.98
CA ARG A 451 -18.88 -3.22 8.27
C ARG A 451 -17.75 -4.25 8.39
N VAL A 452 -16.51 -3.79 8.24
CA VAL A 452 -15.30 -4.59 8.43
C VAL A 452 -15.19 -5.09 9.88
N GLN A 453 -15.48 -4.26 10.89
CA GLN A 453 -15.47 -4.66 12.30
C GLN A 453 -16.57 -5.69 12.62
N ARG A 454 -17.76 -5.58 12.02
CA ARG A 454 -18.89 -6.51 12.27
C ARG A 454 -18.63 -7.91 11.72
N GLU A 455 -18.06 -8.02 10.52
CA GLU A 455 -17.73 -9.33 9.94
C GLU A 455 -16.72 -10.13 10.78
N ASP A 456 -15.78 -9.45 11.45
CA ASP A 456 -14.82 -10.08 12.37
C ASP A 456 -15.46 -10.48 13.70
N SER A 457 -16.39 -9.69 14.25
CA SER A 457 -17.14 -10.11 15.43
C SER A 457 -18.02 -11.32 15.13
N ASP A 458 -18.61 -11.38 13.95
CA ASP A 458 -19.47 -12.49 13.54
C ASP A 458 -18.64 -13.75 13.25
N LYS A 459 -17.51 -13.64 12.55
CA LYS A 459 -16.58 -14.77 12.34
C LYS A 459 -15.90 -15.21 13.64
N GLY A 460 -15.55 -14.28 14.52
CA GLY A 460 -15.01 -14.54 15.85
C GLY A 460 -16.03 -15.25 16.75
N MET A 461 -17.31 -14.84 16.70
CA MET A 461 -18.41 -15.53 17.36
C MET A 461 -18.68 -16.90 16.76
N GLU A 462 -18.61 -17.07 15.44
CA GLU A 462 -18.85 -18.35 14.77
C GLU A 462 -17.72 -19.35 15.06
N SER A 463 -16.47 -18.89 15.10
CA SER A 463 -15.31 -19.71 15.50
C SER A 463 -15.35 -20.04 17.00
N ALA A 464 -15.76 -19.09 17.85
CA ALA A 464 -15.98 -19.34 19.28
C ALA A 464 -17.16 -20.31 19.54
N ALA A 465 -18.26 -20.20 18.79
CA ALA A 465 -19.41 -21.09 18.89
C ALA A 465 -19.07 -22.51 18.41
N ARG A 466 -18.24 -22.66 17.37
CA ARG A 466 -17.69 -23.95 16.94
C ARG A 466 -16.74 -24.56 17.97
N CYS A 467 -15.92 -23.76 18.64
CA CYS A 467 -15.05 -24.23 19.74
C CYS A 467 -15.80 -24.53 21.04
N LEU A 468 -16.95 -23.88 21.30
CA LEU A 468 -17.76 -24.08 22.50
C LEU A 468 -18.89 -25.10 22.32
N GLY A 469 -19.03 -25.73 21.15
CA GLY A 469 -20.08 -26.72 20.89
C GLY A 469 -21.51 -26.16 20.99
N LEU A 470 -21.68 -24.84 20.99
CA LEU A 470 -22.99 -24.19 21.03
C LEU A 470 -23.60 -24.23 19.63
N ARG A 471 -24.33 -25.32 19.33
CA ARG A 471 -25.25 -25.36 18.19
C ARG A 471 -26.34 -24.32 18.43
N THR A 472 -26.36 -23.27 17.64
CA THR A 472 -27.57 -22.49 17.39
C THR A 472 -28.65 -23.45 16.86
N GLN A 473 -29.69 -23.66 17.66
CA GLN A 473 -30.87 -24.41 17.27
C GLN A 473 -31.60 -23.65 16.15
N GLN A 474 -31.49 -24.12 14.91
CA GLN A 474 -32.61 -24.35 13.99
C GLN A 474 -32.12 -25.00 12.68
N VAL A 475 -32.94 -25.92 12.16
CA VAL A 475 -32.83 -26.70 10.90
C VAL A 475 -32.18 -28.10 11.00
N VAL A 476 -32.99 -29.02 11.54
CA VAL A 476 -33.40 -30.37 11.05
C VAL A 476 -32.51 -31.13 10.03
N ASP A 477 -32.13 -32.36 10.43
CA ASP A 477 -31.79 -33.62 9.71
C ASP A 477 -30.75 -33.57 8.57
N LYS A 478 -29.59 -34.25 8.58
CA LYS A 478 -29.33 -35.69 8.75
C LYS A 478 -27.80 -35.92 8.87
N ALA A 479 -27.41 -36.99 9.55
CA ALA A 479 -26.06 -37.32 9.94
C ALA A 479 -25.12 -37.79 8.80
N SER A 480 -23.83 -37.42 8.87
CA SER A 480 -22.72 -38.40 8.94
C SER A 480 -21.39 -37.74 9.35
N THR A 481 -20.98 -38.05 10.58
CA THR A 481 -19.60 -38.30 11.07
C THR A 481 -18.40 -37.86 10.23
N SER A 482 -17.63 -36.88 10.72
CA SER A 482 -16.20 -37.09 11.04
C SER A 482 -15.70 -36.00 12.00
N SER A 483 -15.49 -36.38 13.25
CA SER A 483 -14.71 -35.62 14.22
C SER A 483 -13.21 -35.83 13.93
N LYS A 484 -12.49 -34.76 13.59
CA LYS A 484 -11.05 -34.69 13.81
C LYS A 484 -10.73 -33.46 14.65
N ALA A 485 -9.90 -33.72 15.64
CA ALA A 485 -9.72 -32.94 16.85
C ALA A 485 -9.05 -31.59 16.61
N CYS A 486 -9.57 -30.57 17.28
CA CYS A 486 -8.74 -29.48 17.78
C CYS A 486 -7.99 -30.02 19.00
N GLN A 487 -6.66 -30.06 18.91
CA GLN A 487 -5.76 -30.26 20.04
C GLN A 487 -4.56 -29.31 19.86
N PRO A 488 -3.95 -28.91 20.98
CA PRO A 488 -3.54 -27.53 21.29
C PRO A 488 -2.40 -26.96 20.47
#